data_AF-A0A7Y5HE65-F1
#
_entry.id   AF-A0A7Y5HE65-F1
#
_cell.length_a   1.000
_cell.length_b   1.000
_cell.length_c   1.000
_cell.angle_alpha   90.00
_cell.angle_beta   90.00
_cell.angle_gamma   90.00
#
_symmetry.space_group_name_H-M   'P 1'
#
loop_
_entity.id
_entity.type
_entity.pdbx_description
1 polymer ?
#
loop_
_entity_poly.entity_id
_entity_poly.type
_entity_poly.pdbx_seq_one_letter_code
_entity_poly.pdbx_strand_id
1 'polypeptide(L)'
;MIGTTATYSDPMDVRAYATATLVAWQGTGLGGTPASVEYTVQQSLDLENWVDIGTVSPAAGSEETLGVGFTFAWMRVKAVVSGSDPGVTTWLKGEFVTRDESGGGQAA
;
A
#
# COMPACT_ATOMS: atom_id res chain seq x y z
N MET A 1 16.96 13.60 10.27
CA MET A 1 16.00 13.27 11.34
C MET A 1 16.09 11.78 11.58
N ILE A 2 16.36 11.34 12.81
CA ILE A 2 16.29 9.94 13.22
C ILE A 2 14.84 9.69 13.65
N GLY A 3 14.10 8.83 12.95
CA GLY A 3 12.73 8.54 13.32
C GLY A 3 11.93 7.80 12.25
N THR A 4 11.02 6.96 12.72
CA THR A 4 10.01 6.30 11.90
C THR A 4 9.08 7.35 11.30
N THR A 5 9.06 7.48 9.98
CA THR A 5 8.16 8.40 9.29
C THR A 5 7.02 7.61 8.69
N ALA A 6 5.79 7.95 9.11
CA ALA A 6 4.59 7.44 8.47
C ALA A 6 4.12 8.44 7.39
N THR A 7 3.76 7.93 6.23
CA THR A 7 3.16 8.70 5.12
C THR A 7 1.90 7.99 4.68
N TYR A 8 0.89 8.75 4.27
CA TYR A 8 -0.44 8.22 3.96
C TYR A 8 -0.83 8.62 2.53
N SER A 9 -1.57 7.76 1.83
CA SER A 9 -2.33 8.20 0.66
C SER A 9 -3.46 9.12 1.08
N ASP A 10 -4.00 9.84 0.10
CA ASP A 10 -5.35 10.37 0.20
C ASP A 10 -6.36 9.22 0.45
N PRO A 11 -7.43 9.48 1.23
CA PRO A 11 -8.54 8.55 1.33
C PRO A 11 -9.19 8.29 -0.02
N MET A 12 -9.57 7.03 -0.28
CA MET A 12 -10.24 6.60 -1.49
C MET A 12 -11.59 5.96 -1.16
N ASP A 13 -12.64 6.32 -1.90
CA ASP A 13 -13.97 5.69 -1.78
C ASP A 13 -13.93 4.31 -2.43
N VAL A 14 -14.23 3.28 -1.63
CA VAL A 14 -14.25 1.87 -2.06
C VAL A 14 -15.63 1.24 -1.99
N ARG A 15 -16.71 2.01 -1.81
CA ARG A 15 -18.08 1.47 -1.70
C ARG A 15 -18.50 0.61 -2.90
N ALA A 16 -17.91 0.85 -4.07
CA ALA A 16 -18.18 0.09 -5.29
C ALA A 16 -17.41 -1.23 -5.39
N TYR A 17 -16.50 -1.52 -4.45
CA TYR A 17 -15.57 -2.65 -4.52
C TYR A 17 -15.66 -3.52 -3.27
N ALA A 18 -15.61 -4.85 -3.45
CA ALA A 18 -15.57 -5.80 -2.33
C ALA A 18 -14.14 -6.14 -1.90
N THR A 19 -13.18 -6.09 -2.82
CA THR A 19 -11.78 -6.48 -2.60
C THR A 19 -10.83 -5.66 -3.46
N ALA A 20 -9.57 -5.58 -3.06
CA ALA A 20 -8.48 -5.07 -3.89
C ALA A 20 -7.22 -5.94 -3.77
N THR A 21 -6.32 -5.75 -4.72
CA THR A 21 -4.96 -6.29 -4.68
C THR A 21 -4.00 -5.11 -4.55
N LEU A 22 -3.28 -5.03 -3.44
CA LEU A 22 -2.15 -4.12 -3.28
C LEU A 22 -0.89 -4.79 -3.82
N VAL A 23 -0.21 -4.10 -4.73
CA VAL A 23 1.13 -4.45 -5.18
C VAL A 23 2.10 -3.46 -4.56
N ALA A 24 2.94 -3.93 -3.64
CA ALA A 24 3.90 -3.12 -2.91
C ALA A 24 5.31 -3.42 -3.40
N TRP A 25 6.08 -2.38 -3.72
CA TRP A 25 7.46 -2.51 -4.15
C TRP A 25 8.36 -1.60 -3.34
N GLN A 26 9.50 -2.12 -2.92
CA GLN A 26 10.56 -1.33 -2.30
C GLN A 26 11.79 -1.28 -3.22
N GLY A 27 12.26 -0.08 -3.52
CA GLY A 27 13.53 0.12 -4.22
C GLY A 27 14.76 -0.29 -3.39
N THR A 28 15.88 -0.55 -4.05
CA THR A 28 17.13 -0.98 -3.37
C THR A 28 17.75 0.09 -2.46
N GLY A 29 17.32 1.35 -2.60
CA GLY A 29 17.91 2.50 -1.91
C GLY A 29 19.24 2.94 -2.53
N LEU A 30 19.79 4.05 -2.04
CA LEU A 30 21.07 4.64 -2.50
C LEU A 30 22.24 4.38 -1.52
N GLY A 31 21.98 3.74 -0.36
CA GLY A 31 22.96 3.50 0.70
C GLY A 31 23.37 2.02 0.84
N GLY A 32 24.43 1.75 1.60
CA GLY A 32 24.93 0.39 1.85
C GLY A 32 24.04 -0.47 2.77
N THR A 33 23.05 0.13 3.43
CA THR A 33 22.02 -0.56 4.20
C THR A 33 20.65 -0.02 3.78
N PRO A 34 19.80 -0.84 3.14
CA PRO A 34 18.46 -0.41 2.76
C PRO A 34 17.61 -0.07 3.98
N ALA A 35 16.75 0.94 3.85
CA ALA A 35 15.66 1.15 4.82
C ALA A 35 14.67 -0.03 4.76
N SER A 36 13.83 -0.18 5.78
CA SER A 36 12.69 -1.10 5.74
C SER A 36 11.42 -0.29 5.51
N VAL A 37 10.59 -0.75 4.57
CA VAL A 37 9.29 -0.14 4.28
C VAL A 37 8.18 -1.14 4.55
N GLU A 38 7.24 -0.74 5.41
CA GLU A 38 6.02 -1.47 5.67
C GLU A 38 4.83 -0.70 5.10
N TYR A 39 4.03 -1.35 4.27
CA TYR A 39 2.78 -0.80 3.75
C TYR A 39 1.61 -1.47 4.47
N THR A 40 0.75 -0.66 5.06
CA THR A 40 -0.47 -1.11 5.73
C THR A 40 -1.68 -0.49 5.03
N VAL A 41 -2.61 -1.33 4.59
CA VAL A 41 -3.91 -0.88 4.11
C VAL A 41 -4.79 -0.64 5.33
N GLN A 42 -5.41 0.53 5.37
CA GLN A 42 -6.34 0.92 6.44
C GLN A 42 -7.72 1.20 5.86
N GLN A 43 -8.76 0.97 6.65
CA GLN A 43 -10.14 1.33 6.32
C GLN A 43 -10.76 2.22 7.38
N SER A 44 -11.74 3.02 6.98
CA SER A 44 -12.50 3.89 7.86
C SER A 44 -13.95 4.03 7.42
N LEU A 45 -14.85 4.20 8.38
CA LEU A 45 -16.25 4.51 8.13
C LEU A 45 -16.50 6.03 8.12
N ASP A 46 -15.71 6.80 8.88
CA ASP A 46 -15.92 8.20 9.22
C ASP A 46 -14.78 9.14 8.78
N LEU A 47 -13.71 8.59 8.17
CA LEU A 47 -12.45 9.28 7.82
C LEU A 47 -11.60 9.73 9.02
N GLU A 48 -12.03 9.45 10.25
CA GLU A 48 -11.32 9.82 11.48
C GLU A 48 -10.67 8.59 12.14
N ASN A 49 -11.43 7.51 12.26
CA ASN A 49 -11.01 6.26 12.87
C ASN A 49 -10.58 5.26 11.79
N TRP A 50 -9.31 4.88 11.82
CA TRP A 50 -8.70 4.01 10.83
C TRP A 50 -8.30 2.67 11.43
N VAL A 51 -8.69 1.57 10.77
CA VAL A 51 -8.40 0.19 11.19
C VAL A 51 -7.51 -0.47 10.14
N ASP A 52 -6.46 -1.13 10.60
CA ASP A 52 -5.55 -1.89 9.75
C ASP A 52 -6.25 -3.17 9.28
N ILE A 53 -6.22 -3.42 7.97
CA ILE A 53 -6.88 -4.57 7.34
C ILE A 53 -5.90 -5.50 6.61
N GLY A 54 -4.63 -5.11 6.52
CA GLY A 54 -3.59 -5.91 5.93
C GLY A 54 -2.27 -5.15 5.81
N THR A 55 -1.17 -5.88 5.92
CA THR A 55 0.19 -5.33 5.94
C THR A 55 1.10 -6.16 5.03
N VAL A 56 2.02 -5.49 4.34
CA VAL A 56 3.01 -6.09 3.46
C VAL A 56 4.33 -5.33 3.57
N SER A 57 5.45 -6.06 3.56
CA SER A 57 6.79 -5.49 3.79
C SER A 57 7.77 -6.03 2.74
N PRO A 58 7.72 -5.51 1.50
CA PRO A 58 8.58 -5.98 0.43
C PRO A 58 10.06 -5.77 0.77
N ALA A 59 10.88 -6.78 0.48
CA ALA A 59 12.32 -6.65 0.58
C ALA A 59 12.86 -5.64 -0.45
N ALA A 60 14.03 -5.07 -0.18
CA ALA A 60 14.72 -4.16 -1.09
C ALA A 60 14.92 -4.79 -2.49
N GLY A 61 14.46 -4.11 -3.54
CA GLY A 61 14.49 -4.58 -4.92
C GLY A 61 13.40 -5.60 -5.28
N SER A 62 12.46 -5.88 -4.38
CA SER A 62 11.42 -6.90 -4.54
C SER A 62 10.02 -6.30 -4.53
N GLU A 63 9.09 -7.01 -5.16
CA GLU A 63 7.67 -6.73 -5.15
C GLU A 63 6.94 -7.80 -4.34
N GLU A 64 5.98 -7.38 -3.54
CA GLU A 64 5.08 -8.27 -2.81
C GLU A 64 3.62 -7.86 -3.06
N THR A 65 2.74 -8.85 -3.07
CA THR A 65 1.32 -8.64 -3.33
C THR A 65 0.49 -9.04 -2.13
N LEU A 66 -0.53 -8.24 -1.82
CA LEU A 66 -1.46 -8.46 -0.73
C LEU A 66 -2.90 -8.32 -1.23
N GLY A 67 -3.72 -9.35 -1.04
CA GLY A 67 -5.16 -9.26 -1.24
C GLY A 67 -5.86 -8.70 0.01
N VAL A 68 -6.79 -7.77 -0.18
CA VAL A 68 -7.55 -7.16 0.92
C VAL A 68 -9.04 -7.13 0.62
N GLY A 69 -9.87 -7.30 1.65
CA GLY A 69 -11.33 -7.19 1.58
C GLY A 69 -11.84 -5.90 2.22
N PHE A 70 -12.84 -5.27 1.62
CA PHE A 70 -13.44 -4.03 2.09
C PHE A 70 -14.70 -4.30 2.93
N THR A 71 -14.74 -3.71 4.12
CA THR A 71 -15.92 -3.69 5.00
C THR A 71 -16.46 -2.27 5.16
N PHE A 72 -15.60 -1.25 5.06
CA PHE A 72 -15.99 0.16 5.18
C PHE A 72 -15.83 0.92 3.87
N ALA A 73 -16.45 2.11 3.84
CA ALA A 73 -16.56 2.96 2.66
C ALA A 73 -15.23 3.58 2.20
N TRP A 74 -14.30 3.80 3.13
CA TRP A 74 -13.06 4.50 2.85
C TRP A 74 -11.87 3.60 3.10
N MET A 75 -10.86 3.72 2.23
CA MET A 75 -9.55 3.12 2.44
C MET A 75 -8.44 4.16 2.31
N ARG A 76 -7.27 3.85 2.88
CA ARG A 76 -6.00 4.54 2.57
C ARG A 76 -4.84 3.57 2.73
N VAL A 77 -3.68 3.90 2.18
CA VAL A 77 -2.43 3.17 2.43
C VAL A 77 -1.54 4.00 3.33
N LYS A 78 -1.04 3.40 4.39
CA LYS A 78 0.00 3.92 5.29
C LYS A 78 1.32 3.25 4.93
N ALA A 79 2.34 4.03 4.59
CA ALA A 79 3.71 3.56 4.46
C ALA A 79 4.52 4.01 5.67
N VAL A 80 5.22 3.07 6.30
CA VAL A 80 6.11 3.30 7.43
C VAL A 80 7.53 2.99 6.99
N VAL A 81 8.39 4.00 7.01
CA VAL A 81 9.82 3.84 6.69
C VAL A 81 10.63 3.87 7.96
N SER A 82 11.50 2.88 8.15
CA SER A 82 12.38 2.74 9.31
C SER A 82 13.81 2.35 8.90
N GLY A 83 14.79 2.62 9.77
CA GLY A 83 16.21 2.34 9.50
C GLY A 83 17.15 3.30 10.26
N SER A 84 18.45 3.00 10.25
CA SER A 84 19.47 3.75 11.00
C SER A 84 19.84 5.11 10.39
N ASP A 85 19.64 5.30 9.09
CA ASP A 85 19.94 6.58 8.40
C ASP A 85 19.01 6.85 7.20
N PRO A 86 17.69 7.02 7.40
CA PRO A 86 16.76 7.19 6.30
C PRO A 86 16.74 8.66 5.84
N GLY A 87 17.69 9.04 4.98
CA GLY A 87 17.47 10.16 4.07
C GLY A 87 16.40 9.79 3.04
N VAL A 88 15.12 9.87 3.43
CA VAL A 88 14.01 9.38 2.61
C VAL A 88 13.00 10.48 2.36
N THR A 89 12.70 10.72 1.08
CA THR A 89 11.53 11.47 0.64
C THR A 89 10.45 10.46 0.26
N THR A 90 9.31 10.51 0.95
CA THR A 90 8.17 9.63 0.68
C THR A 90 7.06 10.42 -0.02
N TRP A 91 6.47 9.83 -1.06
CA TRP A 91 5.19 10.26 -1.61
C TRP A 91 4.34 9.01 -1.84
N LEU A 92 3.03 9.12 -1.63
CA LEU A 92 2.14 8.00 -1.85
C LEU A 92 0.87 8.52 -2.53
N LYS A 93 0.57 7.98 -3.72
CA LYS A 93 -0.63 8.28 -4.48
C LYS A 93 -1.43 6.99 -4.64
N GLY A 94 -2.72 7.04 -4.32
CA GLY A 94 -3.65 5.96 -4.61
C GLY A 94 -4.28 6.16 -5.98
N GLU A 95 -4.41 5.09 -6.77
CA GLU A 95 -5.10 5.09 -8.04
C GLU A 95 -5.86 3.77 -8.22
N PHE A 96 -7.12 3.84 -8.64
CA PHE A 96 -7.87 2.67 -9.06
C PHE A 96 -7.53 2.36 -10.51
N VAL A 97 -6.83 1.26 -10.74
CA VAL A 97 -6.65 0.71 -12.07
C VAL A 97 -7.71 -0.37 -12.27
N THR A 98 -8.72 -0.08 -13.09
CA THR A 98 -9.65 -1.12 -13.54
C THR A 98 -8.86 -2.11 -14.39
N ARG A 99 -8.87 -3.39 -14.01
CA ARG A 99 -8.29 -4.44 -14.84
C ARG A 99 -9.15 -4.55 -16.10
N ASP A 100 -8.61 -4.20 -17.26
CA ASP A 100 -9.32 -4.38 -18.53
C ASP A 100 -9.63 -5.87 -18.69
N GLU A 101 -10.92 -6.24 -18.70
CA GLU A 101 -11.37 -7.56 -19.15
C GLU A 101 -11.23 -7.62 -20.68
N SER A 102 -9.99 -7.65 -21.17
CA SER A 102 -9.75 -8.11 -22.55
C SER A 102 -9.91 -9.64 -22.57
N GLY A 103 -11.06 -10.08 -23.08
CA GLY A 103 -11.50 -11.47 -23.17
C GLY A 103 -10.57 -12.41 -23.95
N GLY A 104 -10.82 -13.71 -24.01
CA GLY A 104 -12.01 -14.46 -23.65
C GLY A 104 -11.68 -15.95 -23.52
N GLY A 105 -12.68 -16.71 -23.07
CA GLY A 105 -12.54 -18.10 -22.63
C GLY A 105 -11.81 -19.02 -23.61
N GLN A 106 -10.87 -19.79 -23.07
CA GLN A 106 -10.48 -21.06 -23.65
C GLN A 106 -11.25 -22.15 -22.89
N ALA A 107 -12.38 -22.56 -23.47
CA ALA A 107 -13.09 -23.78 -23.10
C ALA A 107 -13.45 -24.54 -24.38
N ALA A 108 -13.14 -25.84 -24.36
CA ALA A 108 -13.28 -26.89 -25.38
C ALA A 108 -12.21 -26.92 -26.49
#